data_AF-A0A3C1RPV7-F1
#
_entry.id   AF-A0A3C1RPV7-F1
#
_cell.length_a   1.000
_cell.length_b   1.000
_cell.length_c   1.000
_cell.angle_alpha   90.00
_cell.angle_beta   90.00
_cell.angle_gamma   90.00
#
_symmetry.space_group_name_H-M   'P 1'
#
loop_
_entity.id
_entity.type
_entity.pdbx_description
1 polymer ?
#
loop_
_entity_poly.entity_id
_entity_poly.type
_entity_poly.pdbx_seq_one_letter_code
_entity_poly.pdbx_strand_id
1 'polypeptide(L)'
;MKATVSRLIVLLLAMGEVFISLSAIALAGGPPPGKPVRPQAAPATTQPNPNSNSEKDDLPPRFPLPSARVGAVNGLVTIKLINNSNVPIQYQLIGGTRQQLLAKNATIQVQGSPPITLTYQRQDGGSLLVRPQQTSPGVLEVQFEVTNNFSLDTRSMNINQAGSVFLN
;
A
#
# COMPACT_ATOMS: atom_id res chain seq x y z
N MET A 1 18.38 -19.50 51.32
CA MET A 1 17.05 -20.13 51.13
C MET A 1 16.65 -19.79 49.70
N LYS A 2 16.84 -20.62 48.65
CA LYS A 2 16.32 -21.98 48.37
C LYS A 2 14.79 -22.10 48.41
N ALA A 3 14.17 -21.99 47.24
CA ALA A 3 13.05 -22.82 46.80
C ALA A 3 13.08 -22.95 45.26
N THR A 4 12.88 -24.18 44.77
CA THR A 4 12.85 -24.58 43.36
C THR A 4 11.43 -25.03 43.01
N VAL A 5 11.04 -25.05 41.71
CA VAL A 5 10.31 -26.12 40.96
C VAL A 5 9.47 -25.53 39.79
N SER A 6 9.14 -26.27 38.72
CA SER A 6 10.02 -26.83 37.67
C SER A 6 9.22 -27.73 36.70
N ARG A 7 9.05 -27.30 35.44
CA ARG A 7 8.60 -28.06 34.24
C ARG A 7 7.11 -28.49 34.20
N LEU A 8 6.47 -28.35 33.02
CA LEU A 8 6.26 -29.47 32.07
C LEU A 8 5.84 -28.95 30.66
N ILE A 9 6.12 -29.75 29.63
CA ILE A 9 5.86 -29.51 28.20
C ILE A 9 4.58 -30.27 27.78
N VAL A 10 3.81 -29.72 26.85
CA VAL A 10 2.97 -30.53 25.94
C VAL A 10 3.24 -30.11 24.49
N LEU A 11 3.66 -31.09 23.69
CA LEU A 11 3.89 -31.00 22.26
C LEU A 11 2.78 -31.81 21.57
N LEU A 12 2.14 -31.25 20.54
CA LEU A 12 1.21 -31.99 19.68
C LEU A 12 1.52 -31.70 18.21
N LEU A 13 2.18 -32.65 17.56
CA LEU A 13 2.23 -32.75 16.10
C LEU A 13 0.98 -33.51 15.61
N ALA A 14 0.43 -33.07 14.47
CA ALA A 14 -0.43 -33.90 13.63
C ALA A 14 -0.05 -33.67 12.16
N MET A 15 0.41 -34.75 11.51
CA MET A 15 0.72 -34.81 10.08
C MET A 15 -0.54 -35.20 9.29
N GLY A 16 -0.68 -34.73 8.05
CA GLY A 16 -1.90 -34.96 7.27
C GLY A 16 -1.78 -34.69 5.77
N GLU A 17 -0.74 -35.21 5.11
CA GLU A 17 -0.65 -35.26 3.64
C GLU A 17 -1.04 -36.67 3.14
N VAL A 18 -2.03 -36.76 2.26
CA VAL A 18 -2.39 -38.01 1.57
C VAL A 18 -2.68 -37.73 0.09
N PHE A 19 -1.75 -38.14 -0.77
CA PHE A 19 -1.98 -38.22 -2.21
C PHE A 19 -2.84 -39.44 -2.54
N ILE A 20 -3.85 -39.27 -3.39
CA ILE A 20 -4.51 -40.38 -4.10
C ILE A 20 -4.55 -40.06 -5.59
N SER A 21 -3.87 -40.89 -6.38
CA SER A 21 -3.92 -40.92 -7.83
C SER A 21 -4.39 -42.30 -8.29
N LEU A 22 -5.43 -42.34 -9.13
CA LEU A 22 -5.82 -43.54 -9.86
C LEU A 22 -6.14 -43.19 -11.33
N SER A 23 -5.62 -44.02 -12.22
CA SER A 23 -5.68 -43.86 -13.67
C SER A 23 -6.83 -44.69 -14.27
N ALA A 24 -7.41 -44.23 -15.38
CA ALA A 24 -8.19 -45.07 -16.28
C ALA A 24 -7.83 -44.78 -17.74
N ILE A 25 -7.48 -45.83 -18.48
CA ILE A 25 -7.12 -45.77 -19.91
C ILE A 25 -8.20 -46.55 -20.67
N ALA A 26 -8.82 -45.95 -21.68
CA ALA A 26 -9.71 -46.64 -22.60
C ALA A 26 -9.08 -46.67 -24.00
N LEU A 27 -8.79 -47.87 -24.49
CA LEU A 27 -8.25 -48.14 -25.83
C LEU A 27 -9.34 -48.83 -26.67
N ALA A 28 -9.45 -48.45 -27.94
CA ALA A 28 -9.77 -49.29 -29.12
C ALA A 28 -10.68 -48.55 -30.13
N GLY A 29 -10.19 -48.41 -31.36
CA GLY A 29 -10.89 -47.77 -32.48
C GLY A 29 -9.99 -47.68 -33.71
N GLY A 30 -9.54 -48.84 -34.22
CA GLY A 30 -8.66 -48.91 -35.39
C GLY A 30 -9.36 -48.59 -36.72
N PRO A 31 -8.63 -48.17 -37.77
CA PRO A 31 -9.21 -47.65 -39.01
C PRO A 31 -9.35 -48.68 -40.14
N PRO A 32 -10.21 -48.44 -41.14
CA PRO A 32 -10.06 -48.97 -42.50
C PRO A 32 -9.56 -47.90 -43.50
N PRO A 33 -8.90 -48.29 -44.62
CA PRO A 33 -8.17 -47.37 -45.49
C PRO A 33 -8.91 -46.95 -46.78
N GLY A 34 -8.60 -45.76 -47.30
CA GLY A 34 -8.95 -45.29 -48.63
C GLY A 34 -7.86 -44.40 -49.24
N LYS A 35 -7.49 -44.62 -50.51
CA LYS A 35 -6.54 -43.81 -51.30
C LYS A 35 -7.29 -43.18 -52.51
N PRO A 36 -6.64 -42.40 -53.39
CA PRO A 36 -6.27 -40.99 -53.20
C PRO A 36 -6.81 -40.07 -54.31
N VAL A 37 -7.03 -38.76 -54.05
CA VAL A 37 -7.30 -37.78 -55.11
C VAL A 37 -6.58 -36.44 -54.84
N ARG A 38 -6.02 -35.84 -55.89
CA ARG A 38 -5.31 -34.54 -55.98
C ARG A 38 -5.52 -34.03 -57.43
N PRO A 39 -5.33 -32.74 -57.80
CA PRO A 39 -5.51 -31.45 -57.11
C PRO A 39 -6.60 -30.56 -57.76
N GLN A 40 -7.07 -29.52 -57.08
CA GLN A 40 -7.48 -28.27 -57.77
C GLN A 40 -7.28 -27.07 -56.83
N ALA A 41 -6.80 -25.94 -57.36
CA ALA A 41 -6.61 -24.70 -56.60
C ALA A 41 -7.55 -23.61 -57.14
N ALA A 42 -8.25 -22.92 -56.24
CA ALA A 42 -8.89 -21.62 -56.48
C ALA A 42 -9.08 -20.90 -55.12
N PRO A 43 -8.94 -19.56 -55.05
CA PRO A 43 -8.93 -18.84 -53.77
C PRO A 43 -10.32 -18.34 -53.35
N ALA A 44 -10.64 -18.45 -52.06
CA ALA A 44 -11.78 -17.78 -51.43
C ALA A 44 -11.30 -16.96 -50.23
N THR A 45 -11.56 -15.65 -50.25
CA THR A 45 -11.09 -14.69 -49.25
C THR A 45 -11.87 -14.79 -47.95
N THR A 46 -11.23 -15.28 -46.88
CA THR A 46 -11.76 -15.18 -45.52
C THR A 46 -11.41 -13.81 -44.91
N GLN A 47 -12.41 -12.93 -44.88
CA GLN A 47 -12.36 -11.66 -44.14
C GLN A 47 -12.27 -11.94 -42.62
N PRO A 48 -11.27 -11.43 -41.89
CA PRO A 48 -11.21 -11.59 -40.44
C PRO A 48 -12.34 -10.82 -39.77
N ASN A 49 -13.16 -11.52 -38.99
CA ASN A 49 -14.18 -10.91 -38.15
C ASN A 49 -13.54 -10.41 -36.84
N PRO A 50 -13.52 -9.10 -36.53
CA PRO A 50 -12.94 -8.60 -35.29
C PRO A 50 -13.95 -8.76 -34.13
N ASN A 51 -14.16 -9.99 -33.68
CA ASN A 51 -14.71 -10.22 -32.35
C ASN A 51 -13.66 -9.73 -31.34
N SER A 52 -13.78 -8.48 -30.91
CA SER A 52 -12.97 -7.93 -29.82
C SER A 52 -13.36 -8.63 -28.52
N ASN A 53 -12.67 -9.74 -28.21
CA ASN A 53 -12.60 -10.22 -26.84
C ASN A 53 -12.05 -9.06 -26.00
N SER A 54 -12.87 -8.56 -25.08
CA SER A 54 -12.39 -7.65 -24.03
C SER A 54 -11.50 -8.45 -23.09
N GLU A 55 -10.22 -8.55 -23.43
CA GLU A 55 -9.18 -8.91 -22.48
C GLU A 55 -9.32 -7.96 -21.29
N LYS A 56 -9.54 -8.51 -20.09
CA LYS A 56 -9.44 -7.70 -18.88
C LYS A 56 -8.01 -7.21 -18.83
N ASP A 57 -7.86 -5.91 -18.75
CA ASP A 57 -6.57 -5.27 -18.49
C ASP A 57 -6.17 -5.59 -17.04
N ASP A 58 -5.60 -6.78 -16.83
CA ASP A 58 -5.11 -7.31 -15.55
C ASP A 58 -3.82 -6.58 -15.12
N LEU A 59 -3.88 -5.25 -15.12
CA LEU A 59 -2.85 -4.38 -14.59
C LEU A 59 -2.64 -4.69 -13.11
N PRO A 60 -1.39 -4.93 -12.68
CA PRO A 60 -1.10 -5.17 -11.27
C PRO A 60 -1.51 -3.96 -10.42
N PRO A 61 -1.93 -4.17 -9.15
CA PRO A 61 -2.35 -3.09 -8.26
C PRO A 61 -1.32 -1.96 -8.21
N ARG A 62 -1.74 -0.76 -8.62
CA ARG A 62 -0.88 0.43 -8.56
C ARG A 62 -0.80 0.90 -7.11
N PHE A 63 0.39 0.81 -6.53
CA PHE A 63 0.68 1.40 -5.21
C PHE A 63 0.33 2.89 -5.20
N PRO A 64 -0.14 3.44 -4.07
CA PRO A 64 -0.43 4.86 -3.95
C PRO A 64 0.82 5.69 -4.26
N LEU A 65 0.67 6.72 -5.08
CA LEU A 65 1.74 7.66 -5.37
C LEU A 65 2.07 8.50 -4.11
N PRO A 66 3.33 8.89 -3.88
CA PRO A 66 3.68 9.78 -2.78
C PRO A 66 2.91 11.11 -2.86
N SER A 67 2.33 11.54 -1.74
CA SER A 67 1.65 12.83 -1.61
C SER A 67 2.62 14.01 -1.73
N ALA A 68 3.88 13.81 -1.37
CA ALA A 68 5.00 14.73 -1.57
C ALA A 68 6.34 13.99 -1.59
N ARG A 69 7.44 14.73 -1.80
CA ARG A 69 8.81 14.25 -1.56
C ARG A 69 9.61 15.34 -0.84
N VAL A 70 10.47 14.95 0.11
CA VAL A 70 11.41 15.82 0.80
C VAL A 70 12.74 15.11 1.04
N GLY A 71 13.84 15.66 0.53
CA GLY A 71 15.18 15.15 0.80
C GLY A 71 15.69 15.62 2.15
N ALA A 72 16.34 14.73 2.92
CA ALA A 72 16.98 15.11 4.18
C ALA A 72 18.25 15.94 3.93
N VAL A 73 18.45 17.00 4.73
CA VAL A 73 19.67 17.82 4.74
C VAL A 73 20.40 17.54 6.05
N ASN A 74 21.69 17.20 5.98
CA ASN A 74 22.49 16.76 7.13
C ASN A 74 21.83 15.60 7.92
N GLY A 75 21.14 14.70 7.22
CA GLY A 75 20.42 13.56 7.81
C GLY A 75 19.06 13.89 8.45
N LEU A 76 18.62 15.16 8.43
CA LEU A 76 17.39 15.62 9.06
C LEU A 76 16.39 16.19 8.04
N VAL A 77 15.10 16.08 8.38
CA VAL A 77 14.01 16.81 7.74
C VAL A 77 13.39 17.74 8.79
N THR A 78 13.23 19.01 8.44
CA THR A 78 12.41 19.96 9.18
C THR A 78 10.98 19.89 8.67
N ILE A 79 10.02 19.69 9.57
CA ILE A 79 8.60 19.64 9.26
C ILE A 79 7.94 20.87 9.88
N LYS A 80 7.46 21.78 9.03
CA LYS A 80 6.71 22.98 9.42
C LYS A 80 5.23 22.62 9.47
N LEU A 81 4.69 22.43 10.66
CA LEU A 81 3.30 22.08 10.89
C LEU A 81 2.45 23.36 10.97
N ILE A 82 1.41 23.46 10.14
CA ILE A 82 0.50 24.62 10.08
C ILE A 82 -0.92 24.16 10.32
N ASN A 83 -1.52 24.58 11.45
CA ASN A 83 -2.91 24.29 11.75
C ASN A 83 -3.82 25.42 11.25
N ASN A 84 -4.38 25.25 10.05
CA ASN A 84 -5.38 26.16 9.49
C ASN A 84 -6.81 25.83 9.97
N SER A 85 -6.98 24.87 10.89
CA SER A 85 -8.25 24.58 11.53
C SER A 85 -8.48 25.46 12.77
N ASN A 86 -9.76 25.66 13.11
CA ASN A 86 -10.20 26.41 14.27
C ASN A 86 -10.11 25.63 15.60
N VAL A 87 -9.60 24.38 15.57
CA VAL A 87 -9.51 23.45 16.71
C VAL A 87 -8.04 23.03 16.91
N PRO A 88 -7.56 22.84 18.15
CA PRO A 88 -6.21 22.31 18.35
C PRO A 88 -6.05 20.88 17.82
N ILE A 89 -4.86 20.58 17.31
CA ILE A 89 -4.49 19.25 16.81
C ILE A 89 -3.52 18.62 17.81
N GLN A 90 -3.87 17.45 18.33
CA GLN A 90 -2.91 16.58 19.02
C GLN A 90 -2.03 15.93 17.97
N TYR A 91 -0.71 15.96 18.14
CA TYR A 91 0.23 15.34 17.21
C TYR A 91 1.38 14.65 17.93
N GLN A 92 2.03 13.69 17.27
CA GLN A 92 3.22 13.04 17.79
C GLN A 92 4.17 12.63 16.67
N LEU A 93 5.46 12.90 16.84
CA LEU A 93 6.52 12.34 16.01
C LEU A 93 6.97 11.01 16.63
N ILE A 94 6.60 9.88 16.02
CA ILE A 94 6.99 8.54 16.47
C ILE A 94 8.49 8.36 16.20
N GLY A 95 9.23 7.86 17.20
CA GLY A 95 10.68 7.93 17.26
C GLY A 95 11.20 9.18 17.98
N GLY A 96 10.31 10.09 18.38
CA GLY A 96 10.62 11.31 19.13
C GLY A 96 9.82 11.45 20.43
N THR A 97 9.34 12.66 20.70
CA THR A 97 8.76 13.06 22.00
C THR A 97 7.38 12.42 22.32
N ARG A 98 6.90 12.67 23.54
CA ARG A 98 5.49 12.55 23.93
C ARG A 98 4.56 13.29 22.95
N GLN A 99 3.28 12.93 22.97
CA GLN A 99 2.21 13.69 22.32
C GLN A 99 2.29 15.18 22.69
N GLN A 100 2.13 16.04 21.69
CA GLN A 100 2.15 17.49 21.81
C GLN A 100 0.87 18.10 21.24
N LEU A 101 0.63 19.38 21.55
CA LEU A 101 -0.55 20.10 21.11
C LEU A 101 -0.15 21.23 20.15
N LEU A 102 -0.67 21.18 18.93
CA LEU A 102 -0.61 22.27 17.97
C LEU A 102 -1.88 23.12 18.10
N ALA A 103 -1.74 24.32 18.66
CA ALA A 103 -2.87 25.23 18.86
C ALA A 103 -3.58 25.60 17.54
N LYS A 104 -4.83 26.06 17.62
CA LYS A 104 -5.59 26.59 16.47
C LYS A 104 -4.84 27.77 15.83
N ASN A 105 -4.86 27.87 14.50
CA ASN A 105 -4.17 28.92 13.72
C ASN A 105 -2.65 29.05 14.01
N ALA A 106 -2.01 28.02 14.56
CA ALA A 106 -0.60 28.06 14.93
C ALA A 106 0.30 27.41 13.86
N THR A 107 1.54 27.90 13.79
CA THR A 107 2.63 27.30 13.01
C THR A 107 3.78 26.95 13.94
N ILE A 108 4.32 25.74 13.83
CA ILE A 108 5.51 25.30 14.56
C ILE A 108 6.47 24.54 13.63
N GLN A 109 7.68 24.28 14.10
CA GLN A 109 8.64 23.42 13.42
C GLN A 109 9.05 22.27 14.33
N VAL A 110 9.14 21.07 13.77
CA VAL A 110 9.73 19.88 14.41
C VAL A 110 10.76 19.27 13.47
N GLN A 111 11.70 18.49 14.00
CA GLN A 111 12.77 17.86 13.23
C GLN A 111 12.89 16.38 13.54
N GLY A 112 13.32 15.59 12.57
CA GLY A 112 13.63 14.18 12.72
C GLY A 112 14.47 13.64 11.56
N SER A 113 15.07 12.46 11.75
CA SER A 113 15.77 11.72 10.72
C SER A 113 14.84 10.67 10.09
N PRO A 114 14.73 10.55 8.75
CA PRO A 114 14.00 9.46 8.12
C PRO A 114 14.48 8.06 8.58
N PRO A 115 13.55 7.11 8.82
CA PRO A 115 12.11 7.19 8.53
C PRO A 115 11.36 7.93 9.65
N ILE A 116 10.42 8.80 9.26
CA ILE A 116 9.62 9.61 10.20
C ILE A 116 8.16 9.19 10.08
N THR A 117 7.49 8.97 11.22
CA THR A 117 6.02 8.90 11.27
C THR A 117 5.48 10.00 12.16
N LEU A 118 4.65 10.88 11.60
CA LEU A 118 3.90 11.88 12.32
C LEU A 118 2.45 11.39 12.44
N THR A 119 1.91 11.25 13.64
CA THR A 119 0.47 11.07 13.86
C THR A 119 -0.18 12.40 14.24
N TYR A 120 -1.46 12.56 13.91
CA TYR A 120 -2.22 13.78 14.18
C TYR A 120 -3.72 13.50 14.28
N GLN A 121 -4.41 14.25 15.14
CA GLN A 121 -5.87 14.21 15.30
C GLN A 121 -6.37 15.54 15.86
N ARG A 122 -7.48 16.07 15.32
CA ARG A 122 -8.18 17.21 15.96
C ARG A 122 -8.75 16.79 17.31
N GLN A 123 -8.70 17.69 18.29
CA GLN A 123 -9.25 17.43 19.63
C GLN A 123 -10.76 17.17 19.65
N ASP A 124 -11.52 17.65 18.66
CA ASP A 124 -12.96 17.41 18.52
C ASP A 124 -13.29 16.11 17.73
N GLY A 125 -12.27 15.37 17.28
CA GLY A 125 -12.45 14.16 16.47
C GLY A 125 -12.91 14.41 15.03
N GLY A 126 -13.04 15.67 14.59
CA GLY A 126 -13.39 16.02 13.21
C GLY A 126 -12.28 15.69 12.22
N SER A 127 -12.65 15.56 10.94
CA SER A 127 -11.72 15.16 9.89
C SER A 127 -10.74 16.27 9.47
N LEU A 128 -9.59 15.85 8.93
CA LEU A 128 -8.51 16.70 8.45
C LEU A 128 -8.16 16.39 6.99
N LEU A 129 -8.07 17.44 6.18
CA LEU A 129 -7.38 17.38 4.90
C LEU A 129 -5.93 17.84 5.12
N VAL A 130 -4.98 16.99 4.71
CA VAL A 130 -3.55 17.25 4.93
C VAL A 130 -2.83 17.48 3.61
N ARG A 131 -2.07 18.57 3.54
CA ARG A 131 -1.31 18.97 2.35
C ARG A 131 0.18 19.07 2.68
N PRO A 132 0.96 18.00 2.45
CA PRO A 132 2.41 18.06 2.52
C PRO A 132 2.98 18.70 1.24
N GLN A 133 3.92 19.65 1.38
CA GLN A 133 4.61 20.28 0.27
C GLN A 133 6.06 20.64 0.67
N GLN A 134 7.04 20.27 -0.15
CA GLN A 134 8.41 20.74 0.07
C GLN A 134 8.50 22.22 -0.34
N THR A 135 8.87 23.09 0.60
CA THR A 135 9.00 24.54 0.38
C THR A 135 10.46 24.97 0.20
N SER A 136 11.41 24.20 0.71
CA SER A 136 12.85 24.35 0.48
C SER A 136 13.59 23.03 0.75
N PRO A 137 14.86 22.85 0.34
CA PRO A 137 15.61 21.63 0.62
C PRO A 137 15.64 21.31 2.11
N GLY A 138 15.28 20.07 2.49
CA GLY A 138 15.18 19.67 3.90
C GLY A 138 13.95 20.17 4.65
N VAL A 139 13.05 20.95 4.03
CA VAL A 139 11.86 21.52 4.69
C VAL A 139 10.57 21.06 4.01
N LEU A 140 9.78 20.29 4.76
CA LEU A 140 8.41 19.91 4.40
C LEU A 140 7.43 20.79 5.17
N GLU A 141 6.61 21.57 4.47
CA GLU A 141 5.43 22.20 5.06
C GLU A 141 4.27 21.20 5.05
N VAL A 142 3.49 21.17 6.13
CA VAL A 142 2.32 20.31 6.27
C VAL A 142 1.18 21.17 6.78
N GLN A 143 0.22 21.44 5.90
CA GLN A 143 -0.98 22.21 6.23
C GLN A 143 -2.12 21.27 6.62
N PHE A 144 -2.78 21.59 7.74
CA PHE A 144 -3.96 20.90 8.24
C PHE A 144 -5.21 21.77 8.03
N GLU A 145 -6.10 21.33 7.16
CA GLU A 145 -7.37 21.99 6.83
C GLU A 145 -8.56 21.21 7.37
N VAL A 146 -9.66 21.90 7.68
CA VAL A 146 -10.95 21.24 7.99
C VAL A 146 -11.52 20.62 6.71
N THR A 147 -11.94 19.36 6.79
CA THR A 147 -12.74 18.71 5.75
C THR A 147 -13.96 18.03 6.37
N ASN A 148 -15.04 17.94 5.58
CA ASN A 148 -16.20 17.09 5.88
C ASN A 148 -16.22 15.83 4.99
N ASN A 149 -15.22 15.66 4.12
CA ASN A 149 -15.09 14.47 3.29
C ASN A 149 -14.19 13.43 3.97
N PHE A 150 -14.82 12.39 4.52
CA PHE A 150 -14.15 11.28 5.20
C PHE A 150 -13.20 10.49 4.29
N SER A 151 -13.35 10.50 2.96
CA SER A 151 -12.41 9.82 2.06
C SER A 151 -11.09 10.57 1.86
N LEU A 152 -10.97 11.79 2.40
CA LEU A 152 -9.74 12.58 2.46
C LEU A 152 -9.18 12.67 3.88
N ASP A 153 -9.85 12.10 4.88
CA ASP A 153 -9.36 12.06 6.26
C ASP A 153 -8.14 11.14 6.34
N THR A 154 -7.11 11.60 7.02
CA THR A 154 -5.89 10.84 7.32
C THR A 154 -5.48 11.15 8.76
N ARG A 155 -4.71 10.26 9.39
CA ARG A 155 -4.31 10.40 10.81
C ARG A 155 -2.81 10.25 11.03
N SER A 156 -2.10 9.95 9.96
CA SER A 156 -0.67 9.75 9.94
C SER A 156 -0.04 10.26 8.65
N MET A 157 1.22 10.66 8.73
CA MET A 157 2.07 10.96 7.60
C MET A 157 3.38 10.22 7.83
N ASN A 158 3.79 9.39 6.87
CA ASN A 158 5.08 8.72 6.88
C ASN A 158 6.01 9.36 5.85
N ILE A 159 7.27 9.57 6.23
CA ILE A 159 8.37 9.92 5.34
C ILE A 159 9.34 8.74 5.35
N ASN A 160 9.46 8.04 4.23
CA ASN A 160 10.33 6.86 4.14
C ASN A 160 11.82 7.26 4.00
N GLN A 161 12.72 6.26 4.01
CA GLN A 161 14.17 6.48 3.91
C GLN A 161 14.59 7.29 2.67
N ALA A 162 13.84 7.18 1.59
CA ALA A 162 14.07 7.87 0.31
C ALA A 162 13.37 9.25 0.24
N GLY A 163 12.80 9.74 1.34
CA GLY A 163 12.13 11.04 1.41
C GLY A 163 10.75 11.09 0.75
N SER A 164 10.17 9.95 0.35
CA SER A 164 8.81 9.92 -0.19
C SER A 164 7.80 10.02 0.96
N VAL A 165 6.83 10.91 0.81
CA VAL A 165 5.82 11.23 1.83
C VAL A 165 4.50 10.56 1.47
N PHE A 166 3.89 9.85 2.43
CA PHE A 166 2.61 9.17 2.30
C PHE A 166 1.68 9.58 3.44
N LEU A 167 0.39 9.76 3.15
CA LEU A 167 -0.66 10.02 4.14
C LEU A 167 -1.50 8.75 4.32
N ASN A 168 -1.85 8.41 5.57
CA ASN A 168 -2.65 7.23 5.93
C ASN A 168 -3.54 7.52 7.15
#